data_AF-A0A7S1D712-F1
#
_entry.id   AF-A0A7S1D712-F1
#
_cell.length_a   1.000
_cell.length_b   1.000
_cell.length_c   1.000
_cell.angle_alpha   90.00
_cell.angle_beta   90.00
_cell.angle_gamma   90.00
#
_symmetry.space_group_name_H-M   'P 1'
#
loop_
_entity.id
_entity.type
_entity.pdbx_description
1 polymer ?
#
loop_
_entity_poly.entity_id
_entity_poly.type
_entity_poly.pdbx_seq_one_letter_code
_entity_poly.pdbx_strand_id
1 'polypeptide(L)'
;MPPRSFDNHDDFVAMYSHHEEEDSLVERAAYELEGMKRETADGNELHPLPPACYEVIKSITGNDECVDCGASHPDWATVSYGALICMRCCARHRSLGVQFSKVRSLTMDHWSYKQVLKMMEGGNQQLGDFFSRHALSADGANGDSNLRKRYLTKAAKFYQQGIDRHICQVVSDGLYRGREVYRKIRQSTSTSKQQQQLQQQQQQQQMWGMQENWPLLLPSEELDNNDPKKTMRENE
;
A
#
# COMPACT_ATOMS: atom_id res chain seq x y z
N MET A 1 -25.46 -6.91 33.47
CA MET A 1 -24.47 -8.00 33.50
C MET A 1 -23.09 -7.34 33.56
N PRO A 2 -22.23 -7.70 34.51
CA PRO A 2 -20.85 -7.20 34.52
C PRO A 2 -20.06 -7.83 33.36
N PRO A 3 -18.97 -7.20 32.89
CA PRO A 3 -18.09 -7.79 31.89
C PRO A 3 -17.44 -9.05 32.48
N ARG A 4 -17.35 -10.12 31.70
CA ARG A 4 -16.64 -11.34 32.09
C ARG A 4 -15.17 -10.98 32.31
N SER A 5 -14.68 -11.24 33.53
CA SER A 5 -13.25 -11.21 33.83
C SER A 5 -12.55 -12.28 32.96
N PHE A 6 -11.48 -11.88 32.29
CA PHE A 6 -10.58 -12.78 31.58
C PHE A 6 -9.65 -13.42 32.62
N ASP A 7 -10.11 -14.52 33.23
CA ASP A 7 -9.36 -15.26 34.24
C ASP A 7 -8.76 -16.56 33.66
N ASN A 8 -7.92 -16.49 32.62
CA ASN A 8 -7.13 -17.66 32.21
C ASN A 8 -5.70 -17.26 31.83
N HIS A 9 -4.74 -17.70 32.64
CA HIS A 9 -3.30 -17.64 32.36
C HIS A 9 -2.98 -18.32 31.02
N ASP A 10 -3.75 -19.33 30.63
CA ASP A 10 -3.60 -20.06 29.37
C ASP A 10 -3.88 -19.19 28.12
N ASP A 11 -4.83 -18.24 28.20
CA ASP A 11 -5.13 -17.33 27.08
C ASP A 11 -4.00 -16.29 26.90
N PHE A 12 -3.39 -15.85 28.01
CA PHE A 12 -2.25 -14.93 27.99
C PHE A 12 -0.99 -15.60 27.44
N VAL A 13 -0.71 -16.85 27.85
CA VAL A 13 0.44 -17.63 27.36
C VAL A 13 0.27 -17.99 25.88
N ALA A 14 -0.93 -18.41 25.45
CA ALA A 14 -1.18 -18.71 24.03
C ALA A 14 -0.99 -17.48 23.14
N MET A 15 -1.46 -16.30 23.57
CA MET A 15 -1.26 -15.05 22.84
C MET A 15 0.23 -14.66 22.76
N TYR A 16 0.99 -14.84 23.85
CA TYR A 16 2.43 -14.54 23.89
C TYR A 16 3.25 -15.51 23.04
N SER A 17 2.95 -16.81 23.09
CA SER A 17 3.63 -17.84 22.28
C SER A 17 3.36 -17.68 20.79
N HIS A 18 2.15 -17.30 20.39
CA HIS A 18 1.85 -17.01 18.98
C HIS A 18 2.61 -15.79 18.46
N HIS A 19 2.80 -14.75 19.29
CA HIS A 19 3.61 -13.59 18.91
C HIS A 19 5.10 -13.95 18.74
N GLU A 20 5.67 -14.80 19.61
CA GLU A 20 7.06 -15.27 19.46
C GLU A 20 7.27 -16.14 18.20
N GLU A 21 6.29 -16.99 17.87
CA GLU A 21 6.33 -17.82 16.65
C GLU A 21 6.20 -16.99 15.37
N GLU A 22 5.33 -15.99 15.35
CA GLU A 22 5.17 -15.07 14.21
C GLU A 22 6.43 -14.20 14.01
N ASP A 23 6.99 -13.65 15.08
CA ASP A 23 8.23 -12.86 15.02
C ASP A 23 9.41 -13.73 14.53
N SER A 24 9.49 -14.99 15.00
CA SER A 24 10.47 -15.97 14.52
C SER A 24 10.30 -16.31 13.04
N LEU A 25 9.06 -16.41 12.56
CA LEU A 25 8.80 -16.69 11.14
C LEU A 25 9.22 -15.52 10.24
N VAL A 26 8.92 -14.28 10.65
CA VAL A 26 9.32 -13.07 9.91
C VAL A 26 10.84 -12.92 9.86
N GLU A 27 11.55 -13.18 10.97
CA GLU A 27 13.02 -13.17 10.99
C GLU A 27 13.62 -14.22 10.04
N ARG A 28 13.09 -15.45 10.06
CA ARG A 28 13.54 -16.50 9.12
C ARG A 28 13.29 -16.11 7.66
N ALA A 29 12.12 -15.56 7.36
CA ALA A 29 11.82 -15.08 6.02
C ALA A 29 12.74 -13.93 5.59
N ALA A 30 13.06 -13.00 6.50
CA ALA A 30 14.01 -11.93 6.24
C ALA A 30 15.42 -12.47 5.93
N TYR A 31 15.88 -13.48 6.67
CA TYR A 31 17.17 -14.13 6.44
C TYR A 31 17.22 -14.83 5.06
N GLU A 32 16.19 -15.58 4.70
CA GLU A 32 16.08 -16.24 3.39
C GLU A 32 16.07 -15.22 2.24
N LEU A 33 15.35 -14.10 2.41
CA LEU A 33 15.31 -12.99 1.45
C LEU A 33 16.68 -12.34 1.24
N GLU A 34 17.47 -12.17 2.30
CA GLU A 34 18.84 -11.66 2.19
C GLU A 34 19.79 -12.66 1.52
N GLY A 35 19.53 -13.96 1.63
CA GLY A 35 20.20 -14.99 0.82
C GLY A 35 19.93 -14.78 -0.67
N MET A 36 18.65 -14.71 -1.03
CA MET A 36 18.19 -14.51 -2.41
C MET A 36 18.74 -13.21 -3.02
N LYS A 37 18.80 -12.12 -2.26
CA LYS A 37 19.32 -10.82 -2.71
C LYS A 37 20.83 -10.84 -3.01
N ARG A 38 21.61 -11.57 -2.21
CA ARG A 38 23.08 -11.68 -2.37
C ARG A 38 23.47 -12.44 -3.63
N GLU A 39 22.65 -13.38 -4.05
CA GLU A 39 22.85 -14.13 -5.29
C GLU A 39 22.54 -13.28 -6.54
N THR A 40 21.65 -12.30 -6.43
CA THR A 40 21.23 -11.45 -7.56
C THR A 40 22.12 -10.20 -7.72
N ALA A 41 22.94 -10.13 -8.78
CA ALA A 41 23.72 -8.92 -9.08
C ALA A 41 22.85 -7.73 -9.59
N ASP A 42 21.69 -8.02 -10.18
CA ASP A 42 20.77 -7.04 -10.80
C ASP A 42 19.34 -7.05 -10.22
N GLY A 43 19.06 -7.96 -9.27
CA GLY A 43 17.75 -8.14 -8.65
C GLY A 43 16.68 -8.78 -9.54
N ASN A 44 17.05 -9.35 -10.70
CA ASN A 44 16.12 -9.99 -11.64
C ASN A 44 16.24 -11.51 -11.73
N GLU A 45 17.25 -12.11 -11.11
CA GLU A 45 17.40 -13.57 -11.07
C GLU A 45 16.22 -14.25 -10.38
N LEU A 46 15.89 -15.46 -10.84
CA LEU A 46 14.72 -16.21 -10.42
C LEU A 46 15.15 -17.44 -9.64
N HIS A 47 14.66 -17.57 -8.41
CA HIS A 47 14.95 -18.68 -7.49
C HIS A 47 13.65 -19.36 -7.06
N PRO A 48 13.67 -20.61 -6.59
CA PRO A 48 12.52 -21.21 -5.92
C PRO A 48 12.01 -20.32 -4.77
N LEU A 49 10.71 -20.34 -4.50
CA LEU A 49 10.13 -19.56 -3.39
C LEU A 49 10.71 -20.07 -2.06
N PRO A 50 11.36 -19.22 -1.24
CA PRO A 50 11.93 -19.68 0.01
C PRO A 50 10.87 -20.20 1.00
N PRO A 51 11.13 -21.28 1.76
CA PRO A 51 10.14 -21.91 2.62
C PRO A 51 9.52 -20.98 3.67
N ALA A 52 10.33 -20.20 4.41
CA ALA A 52 9.77 -19.28 5.41
C ALA A 52 8.96 -18.16 4.73
N CYS A 53 9.38 -17.71 3.54
CA CYS A 53 8.59 -16.75 2.76
C CYS A 53 7.24 -17.33 2.30
N TYR A 54 7.21 -18.60 1.90
CA TYR A 54 5.97 -19.31 1.56
C TYR A 54 5.01 -19.34 2.76
N GLU A 55 5.50 -19.72 3.95
CA GLU A 55 4.69 -19.76 5.16
C GLU A 55 4.16 -18.37 5.55
N VAL A 56 4.98 -17.31 5.46
CA VAL A 56 4.51 -15.92 5.65
C VAL A 56 3.41 -15.58 4.67
N ILE A 57 3.56 -15.93 3.38
CA ILE A 57 2.52 -15.65 2.39
C ILE A 57 1.24 -16.40 2.73
N LYS A 58 1.30 -17.67 3.16
CA LYS A 58 0.10 -18.45 3.49
C LYS A 58 -0.56 -18.00 4.81
N SER A 59 0.19 -17.44 5.76
CA SER A 59 -0.35 -16.97 7.04
C SER A 59 -1.04 -15.59 6.95
N ILE A 60 -0.83 -14.83 5.88
CA ILE A 60 -1.51 -13.54 5.67
C ILE A 60 -3.04 -13.73 5.64
N THR A 61 -3.74 -12.93 6.44
CA THR A 61 -5.21 -12.96 6.53
C THR A 61 -5.89 -12.88 5.15
N GLY A 62 -6.81 -13.82 4.90
CA GLY A 62 -7.57 -13.97 3.66
C GLY A 62 -6.86 -14.80 2.57
N ASN A 63 -5.59 -15.19 2.75
CA ASN A 63 -4.86 -16.01 1.78
C ASN A 63 -5.23 -17.51 1.85
N ASP A 64 -6.07 -17.88 2.80
CA ASP A 64 -6.73 -19.20 2.90
C ASP A 64 -7.81 -19.41 1.83
N GLU A 65 -8.33 -18.34 1.24
CA GLU A 65 -9.32 -18.38 0.16
C GLU A 65 -8.86 -17.61 -1.08
N CYS A 66 -9.21 -18.10 -2.27
CA CYS A 66 -8.95 -17.42 -3.53
C CYS A 66 -9.67 -16.06 -3.59
N VAL A 67 -8.92 -14.97 -3.80
CA VAL A 67 -9.46 -13.59 -3.85
C VAL A 67 -10.56 -13.39 -4.90
N ASP A 68 -10.60 -14.23 -5.93
CA ASP A 68 -11.56 -14.12 -7.02
C ASP A 68 -12.86 -14.89 -6.81
N CYS A 69 -12.80 -16.04 -6.16
CA CYS A 69 -13.92 -17.00 -6.14
C CYS A 69 -14.14 -17.71 -4.80
N GLY A 70 -13.38 -17.38 -3.75
CA GLY A 70 -13.51 -17.98 -2.42
C GLY A 70 -13.10 -19.46 -2.34
N ALA A 71 -12.46 -20.02 -3.38
CA ALA A 71 -12.00 -21.40 -3.32
C ALA A 71 -10.86 -21.53 -2.30
N SER A 72 -10.98 -22.48 -1.38
CA SER A 72 -10.00 -22.74 -0.32
C SER A 72 -8.61 -23.10 -0.86
N HIS A 73 -7.60 -22.81 -0.06
CA HIS A 73 -6.19 -23.14 -0.27
C HIS A 73 -5.69 -22.78 -1.67
N PRO A 74 -5.71 -21.49 -2.05
CA PRO A 74 -5.11 -21.07 -3.31
C PRO A 74 -3.58 -21.26 -3.27
N ASP A 75 -3.04 -21.94 -4.29
CA ASP A 75 -1.59 -22.17 -4.45
C ASP A 75 -0.99 -21.50 -5.69
N TRP A 76 -1.78 -20.63 -6.32
CA TRP A 76 -1.33 -19.75 -7.39
C TRP A 76 -1.41 -18.31 -6.94
N ALA A 77 -0.66 -17.44 -7.60
CA ALA A 77 -0.59 -16.03 -7.27
C ALA A 77 -0.81 -15.18 -8.52
N THR A 78 -1.49 -14.05 -8.33
CA THR A 78 -1.38 -12.90 -9.22
C THR A 78 -0.35 -11.94 -8.62
N VAL A 79 0.90 -12.08 -9.07
CA VAL A 79 2.03 -11.29 -8.58
C VAL A 79 1.79 -9.81 -8.79
N SER A 80 1.11 -9.39 -9.87
CA SER A 80 0.83 -7.97 -10.11
C SER A 80 0.08 -7.29 -8.95
N TYR A 81 -0.76 -8.03 -8.21
CA TYR A 81 -1.56 -7.51 -7.11
C TYR A 81 -1.16 -8.07 -5.73
N GLY A 82 -0.12 -8.90 -5.66
CA GLY A 82 0.33 -9.48 -4.40
C GLY A 82 -0.72 -10.39 -3.74
N ALA A 83 -1.51 -11.13 -4.52
CA ALA A 83 -2.67 -11.89 -4.03
C ALA A 83 -2.68 -13.35 -4.52
N LEU A 84 -3.27 -14.25 -3.74
CA LEU A 84 -3.44 -15.65 -4.06
C LEU A 84 -4.78 -15.94 -4.77
N ILE A 85 -4.69 -16.79 -5.78
CA ILE A 85 -5.78 -17.25 -6.63
C ILE A 85 -5.74 -18.77 -6.76
N CYS A 86 -6.88 -19.42 -7.00
CA CYS A 86 -6.89 -20.87 -7.26
C CYS A 86 -6.49 -21.17 -8.71
N MET A 87 -6.20 -22.45 -9.00
CA MET A 87 -5.80 -22.91 -10.34
C MET A 87 -6.79 -22.50 -11.45
N ARG A 88 -8.10 -22.56 -11.17
CA ARG A 88 -9.13 -22.13 -12.14
C ARG A 88 -9.06 -20.63 -12.43
N CYS A 89 -8.82 -19.82 -11.41
CA CYS A 89 -8.71 -18.36 -11.57
C CYS A 89 -7.39 -17.98 -12.24
N CYS A 90 -6.30 -18.73 -11.97
CA CYS A 90 -5.02 -18.61 -12.67
C CYS A 90 -5.21 -18.70 -14.20
N ALA A 91 -5.95 -19.68 -14.70
CA ALA A 91 -6.23 -19.80 -16.14
C ALA A 91 -6.94 -18.56 -16.72
N ARG A 92 -7.90 -17.98 -15.98
CA ARG A 92 -8.59 -16.76 -16.42
C ARG A 92 -7.68 -15.53 -16.35
N HIS A 93 -6.85 -15.40 -15.32
CA HIS A 93 -5.85 -14.33 -15.24
C HIS A 93 -4.86 -14.36 -16.41
N ARG A 94 -4.53 -15.55 -16.95
CA ARG A 94 -3.69 -15.68 -18.15
C ARG A 94 -4.36 -15.11 -19.40
N SER A 95 -5.70 -15.18 -19.52
CA SER A 95 -6.44 -14.62 -20.66
C SER A 95 -6.44 -13.08 -20.69
N LEU A 96 -6.20 -12.43 -19.54
CA LEU A 96 -6.08 -10.97 -19.46
C LEU A 96 -4.80 -10.46 -20.13
N GLY A 97 -3.71 -11.23 -20.02
CA GLY A 97 -2.38 -10.88 -20.51
C GLY A 97 -1.45 -10.31 -19.43
N VAL A 98 -0.14 -10.47 -19.65
CA VAL A 98 0.92 -10.21 -18.65
C VAL A 98 0.98 -8.76 -18.16
N GLN A 99 0.54 -7.80 -18.97
CA GLN A 99 0.47 -6.39 -18.61
C GLN A 99 -0.59 -6.10 -17.53
N PHE A 100 -1.63 -6.94 -17.42
CA PHE A 100 -2.69 -6.81 -16.43
C PHE A 100 -2.51 -7.79 -15.27
N SER A 101 -2.05 -9.01 -15.53
CA SER A 101 -1.83 -9.98 -14.46
C SER A 101 -0.66 -10.91 -14.76
N LYS A 102 0.37 -10.83 -13.92
CA LYS A 102 1.48 -11.78 -13.90
C LYS A 102 1.11 -12.93 -12.96
N VAL A 103 1.07 -14.14 -13.49
CA VAL A 103 0.63 -15.34 -12.74
C VAL A 103 1.82 -16.25 -12.46
N ARG A 104 1.93 -16.75 -11.22
CA ARG A 104 2.97 -17.68 -10.76
C ARG A 104 2.37 -18.75 -9.84
N SER A 105 2.90 -19.96 -9.88
CA SER A 105 2.66 -21.03 -8.90
C SER A 105 3.57 -20.82 -7.69
N LEU A 106 3.05 -21.04 -6.48
CA LEU A 106 3.86 -20.94 -5.27
C LEU A 106 4.93 -22.05 -5.18
N THR A 107 4.67 -23.22 -5.76
CA THR A 107 5.52 -24.41 -5.61
C THR A 107 6.28 -24.80 -6.87
N MET A 108 5.82 -24.38 -8.05
CA MET A 108 6.39 -24.83 -9.34
C MET A 108 7.19 -23.76 -10.08
N ASP A 109 6.94 -22.49 -9.79
CA ASP A 109 7.61 -21.39 -10.49
C ASP A 109 8.80 -20.87 -9.69
N HIS A 110 9.74 -20.25 -10.41
CA HIS A 110 10.78 -19.43 -9.81
C HIS A 110 10.33 -17.96 -9.71
N TRP A 111 10.84 -17.29 -8.69
CA TRP A 111 10.44 -15.97 -8.21
C TRP A 111 11.66 -15.07 -8.16
N SER A 112 11.47 -13.77 -8.41
CA SER A 112 12.50 -12.78 -8.07
C SER A 112 12.27 -12.21 -6.67
N TYR A 113 13.31 -11.68 -6.06
CA TYR A 113 13.26 -11.03 -4.75
C TYR A 113 12.09 -10.04 -4.60
N LYS A 114 11.91 -9.16 -5.60
CA LYS A 114 10.80 -8.18 -5.61
C LYS A 114 9.42 -8.82 -5.72
N GLN A 115 9.31 -9.98 -6.38
CA GLN A 115 8.05 -10.70 -6.49
C GLN A 115 7.66 -11.32 -5.15
N VAL A 116 8.62 -11.92 -4.43
CA VAL A 116 8.40 -12.49 -3.09
C VAL A 116 7.96 -11.40 -2.11
N LEU A 117 8.69 -10.27 -2.05
CA LEU A 117 8.31 -9.13 -1.22
C LEU A 117 6.90 -8.62 -1.52
N LYS A 118 6.52 -8.56 -2.81
CA LYS A 118 5.19 -8.14 -3.21
C LYS A 118 4.08 -9.05 -2.66
N MET A 119 4.33 -10.35 -2.59
CA MET A 119 3.38 -11.30 -1.99
C MET A 119 3.31 -11.17 -0.47
N MET A 120 4.45 -10.94 0.20
CA MET A 120 4.51 -10.77 1.66
C MET A 120 3.88 -9.45 2.16
N GLU A 121 4.02 -8.38 1.40
CA GLU A 121 3.41 -7.07 1.71
C GLU A 121 1.97 -6.92 1.20
N GLY A 122 1.59 -7.74 0.21
CA GLY A 122 0.25 -7.80 -0.37
C GLY A 122 -0.74 -8.55 0.50
N GLY A 123 -1.64 -9.33 -0.09
CA GLY A 123 -2.60 -10.19 0.59
C GLY A 123 -4.02 -10.04 0.05
N ASN A 124 -4.78 -11.12 0.16
CA ASN A 124 -6.13 -11.21 -0.39
C ASN A 124 -7.12 -10.29 0.30
N GLN A 125 -7.06 -10.17 1.63
CA GLN A 125 -7.91 -9.23 2.35
C GLN A 125 -7.66 -7.78 1.91
N GLN A 126 -6.38 -7.39 1.80
CA GLN A 126 -6.00 -6.04 1.35
C GLN A 126 -6.55 -5.73 -0.05
N LEU A 127 -6.43 -6.68 -0.98
CA LEU A 127 -6.93 -6.52 -2.35
C LEU A 127 -8.47 -6.55 -2.40
N GLY A 128 -9.10 -7.44 -1.63
CA GLY A 128 -10.55 -7.55 -1.51
C GLY A 128 -11.18 -6.26 -0.97
N ASP A 129 -10.59 -5.67 0.08
CA ASP A 129 -11.01 -4.39 0.65
C ASP A 129 -10.83 -3.24 -0.33
N PHE A 130 -9.75 -3.28 -1.13
CA PHE A 130 -9.55 -2.29 -2.19
C PHE A 130 -10.65 -2.39 -3.24
N PHE A 131 -10.94 -3.59 -3.76
CA PHE A 131 -11.99 -3.76 -4.76
C PHE A 131 -13.38 -3.41 -4.21
N SER A 132 -13.66 -3.77 -2.97
CA SER A 132 -14.93 -3.43 -2.31
C SER A 132 -15.14 -1.93 -2.22
N ARG A 133 -14.13 -1.16 -1.82
CA ARG A 133 -14.20 0.31 -1.76
C ARG A 133 -14.37 0.98 -3.12
N HIS A 134 -14.00 0.30 -4.21
CA HIS A 134 -14.12 0.82 -5.57
C HIS A 134 -15.33 0.26 -6.32
N ALA A 135 -16.25 -0.42 -5.62
CA ALA A 135 -17.40 -1.11 -6.23
C ALA A 135 -17.00 -2.11 -7.33
N LEU A 136 -15.89 -2.83 -7.11
CA LEU A 136 -15.33 -3.86 -8.00
C LEU A 136 -15.38 -5.26 -7.38
N SER A 137 -16.24 -5.46 -6.36
CA SER A 137 -16.40 -6.75 -5.66
C SER A 137 -16.83 -7.88 -6.57
N ALA A 138 -16.67 -9.11 -6.08
CA ALA A 138 -17.17 -10.29 -6.77
C ALA A 138 -18.67 -10.38 -6.52
N ASP A 139 -19.45 -9.75 -7.40
CA ASP A 139 -20.86 -10.09 -7.49
C ASP A 139 -20.89 -11.59 -7.81
N GLY A 140 -21.44 -12.39 -6.89
CA GLY A 140 -21.36 -13.86 -6.83
C GLY A 140 -21.99 -14.61 -8.01
N ALA A 141 -22.11 -14.00 -9.19
CA ALA A 141 -22.69 -14.56 -10.39
C ALA A 141 -21.66 -14.55 -11.54
N ASN A 142 -21.18 -15.74 -11.89
CA ASN A 142 -20.71 -16.17 -13.21
C ASN A 142 -19.60 -15.39 -13.95
N GLY A 143 -18.50 -16.10 -14.23
CA GLY A 143 -17.80 -15.99 -15.52
C GLY A 143 -16.82 -14.82 -15.72
N ASP A 144 -15.93 -15.02 -16.69
CA ASP A 144 -14.82 -14.16 -17.15
C ASP A 144 -15.16 -12.65 -17.27
N SER A 145 -16.44 -12.32 -17.50
CA SER A 145 -17.00 -10.95 -17.49
C SER A 145 -16.62 -10.17 -16.23
N ASN A 146 -16.77 -10.77 -15.04
CA ASN A 146 -16.50 -10.06 -13.78
C ASN A 146 -15.01 -9.88 -13.55
N LEU A 147 -14.19 -10.80 -14.08
CA LEU A 147 -12.74 -10.69 -14.00
C LEU A 147 -12.22 -9.48 -14.77
N ARG A 148 -12.64 -9.33 -16.03
CA ARG A 148 -12.22 -8.19 -16.87
C ARG A 148 -12.69 -6.87 -16.27
N LYS A 149 -13.94 -6.79 -15.81
CA LYS A 149 -14.50 -5.60 -15.15
C LYS A 149 -13.75 -5.19 -13.88
N ARG A 150 -13.10 -6.13 -13.20
CA ARG A 150 -12.27 -5.84 -12.02
C ARG A 150 -10.87 -5.38 -12.42
N TYR A 151 -10.17 -6.16 -13.24
CA TYR A 151 -8.73 -6.02 -13.45
C TYR A 151 -8.32 -5.12 -14.62
N LEU A 152 -9.21 -4.83 -15.59
CA LEU A 152 -8.92 -3.92 -16.71
C LEU A 152 -9.30 -2.45 -16.41
N THR A 153 -9.42 -2.10 -15.13
CA THR A 153 -9.80 -0.75 -14.70
C THR A 153 -8.60 0.11 -14.35
N LYS A 154 -8.79 1.44 -14.38
CA LYS A 154 -7.80 2.39 -13.88
C LYS A 154 -7.54 2.18 -12.38
N ALA A 155 -8.56 1.81 -11.60
CA ALA A 155 -8.42 1.48 -10.18
C ALA A 155 -7.49 0.28 -9.97
N ALA A 156 -7.67 -0.80 -10.73
CA ALA A 156 -6.77 -1.96 -10.65
C ALA A 156 -5.33 -1.58 -11.01
N LYS A 157 -5.12 -0.79 -12.07
CA LYS A 157 -3.78 -0.28 -12.42
C LYS A 157 -3.18 0.60 -11.32
N PHE A 158 -4.00 1.45 -10.69
CA PHE A 158 -3.57 2.28 -9.56
C PHE A 158 -3.10 1.43 -8.37
N TYR A 159 -3.79 0.33 -8.07
CA TYR A 159 -3.36 -0.62 -7.04
C TYR A 159 -2.00 -1.23 -7.36
N GLN A 160 -1.80 -1.70 -8.60
CA GLN A 160 -0.51 -2.27 -9.06
C GLN A 160 0.63 -1.26 -8.88
N GLN A 161 0.44 -0.03 -9.32
CA GLN A 161 1.42 1.04 -9.16
C GLN A 161 1.67 1.38 -7.68
N GLY A 162 0.61 1.32 -6.86
CA GLY A 162 0.69 1.52 -5.42
C GLY A 162 1.56 0.48 -4.74
N ILE A 163 1.33 -0.81 -5.03
CA ILE A 163 2.13 -1.90 -4.46
C ILE A 163 3.56 -1.89 -5.02
N ASP A 164 3.76 -1.62 -6.31
CA ASP A 164 5.09 -1.48 -6.91
C ASP A 164 5.92 -0.40 -6.22
N ARG A 165 5.33 0.78 -6.01
CA ARG A 165 5.98 1.88 -5.29
C ARG A 165 6.30 1.51 -3.84
N HIS A 166 5.38 0.82 -3.17
CA HIS A 166 5.61 0.30 -1.81
C HIS A 166 6.81 -0.64 -1.78
N ILE A 167 6.89 -1.59 -2.72
CA ILE A 167 8.03 -2.51 -2.79
C ILE A 167 9.34 -1.77 -3.09
N CYS A 168 9.34 -0.75 -3.96
CA CYS A 168 10.53 0.08 -4.15
C CYS A 168 11.02 0.73 -2.84
N GLN A 169 10.09 1.17 -1.98
CA GLN A 169 10.43 1.70 -0.66
C GLN A 169 10.98 0.61 0.27
N VAL A 170 10.29 -0.54 0.38
CA VAL A 170 10.72 -1.67 1.22
C VAL A 170 12.13 -2.13 0.84
N VAL A 171 12.43 -2.21 -0.46
CA VAL A 171 13.76 -2.56 -0.97
C VAL A 171 14.81 -1.50 -0.58
N SER A 172 14.42 -0.21 -0.60
CA SER A 172 15.30 0.90 -0.22
C SER A 172 15.60 0.95 1.28
N ASP A 173 14.68 0.47 2.11
CA ASP A 173 14.82 0.44 3.58
C ASP A 173 15.82 -0.63 4.05
N GLY A 174 16.29 -1.50 3.14
CA GLY A 174 17.33 -2.49 3.39
C GLY A 174 16.77 -3.83 3.85
N LEU A 175 17.12 -4.24 5.07
CA LEU A 175 16.69 -5.51 5.65
C LEU A 175 15.17 -5.51 5.82
N TYR A 176 14.52 -6.57 5.36
CA TYR A 176 13.07 -6.74 5.51
C TYR A 176 12.67 -6.85 6.98
N ARG A 177 11.68 -6.05 7.40
CA ARG A 177 11.25 -5.95 8.81
C ARG A 177 9.86 -6.50 9.11
N GLY A 178 9.22 -7.15 8.13
CA GLY A 178 7.84 -7.62 8.25
C GLY A 178 6.79 -6.58 7.89
N ARG A 179 5.67 -7.06 7.35
CA ARG A 179 4.57 -6.22 6.83
C ARG A 179 3.95 -5.28 7.86
N GLU A 180 3.92 -5.70 9.13
CA GLU A 180 3.23 -4.95 10.17
C GLU A 180 4.01 -3.70 10.59
N VAL A 181 5.34 -3.72 10.47
CA VAL A 181 6.20 -2.54 10.63
C VAL A 181 5.85 -1.50 9.56
N TYR A 182 5.80 -1.92 8.29
CA TYR A 182 5.49 -1.01 7.18
C TYR A 182 4.06 -0.46 7.24
N ARG A 183 3.10 -1.26 7.71
CA ARG A 183 1.71 -0.80 7.94
C ARG A 183 1.64 0.28 9.01
N LYS A 184 2.32 0.09 10.15
CA LYS A 184 2.40 1.09 11.23
C LYS A 184 3.02 2.40 10.74
N ILE A 185 4.12 2.34 9.99
CA ILE A 185 4.77 3.51 9.38
C ILE A 185 3.82 4.25 8.45
N ARG A 186 3.06 3.52 7.62
CA ARG A 186 2.10 4.14 6.69
C ARG A 186 0.95 4.83 7.43
N GLN A 187 0.42 4.20 8.48
CA GLN A 187 -0.67 4.76 9.30
C GLN A 187 -0.23 5.99 10.10
N SER A 188 0.96 5.97 10.69
CA SER A 188 1.51 7.13 11.41
C SER A 188 1.76 8.30 10.45
N THR A 189 2.31 8.02 9.27
CA THR A 189 2.55 9.02 8.22
C THR A 189 1.24 9.66 7.72
N SER A 190 0.17 8.88 7.52
CA SER A 190 -1.13 9.44 7.11
C SER A 190 -1.74 10.32 8.19
N THR A 191 -1.62 9.91 9.46
CA THR A 191 -2.17 10.66 10.61
C THR A 191 -1.45 12.00 10.77
N SER A 192 -0.11 11.98 10.69
CA SER A 192 0.72 13.19 10.77
C SER A 192 0.41 14.18 9.64
N LYS A 193 0.24 13.71 8.39
CA LYS A 193 -0.14 14.55 7.25
C LYS A 193 -1.52 15.20 7.43
N GLN A 194 -2.50 14.44 7.94
CA GLN A 194 -3.85 14.96 8.19
C GLN A 194 -3.85 16.03 9.29
N GLN A 195 -3.11 15.80 10.39
CA GLN A 195 -2.93 16.79 11.46
C GLN A 195 -2.25 18.07 10.96
N GLN A 196 -1.21 17.94 10.14
CA GLN A 196 -0.52 19.09 9.56
C GLN A 196 -1.43 19.90 8.62
N GLN A 197 -2.27 19.22 7.82
CA GLN A 197 -3.24 19.88 6.94
C GLN A 197 -4.34 20.59 7.72
N LEU A 198 -4.86 19.97 8.78
CA LEU A 198 -5.83 20.58 9.70
C LEU A 198 -5.24 21.81 10.39
N GLN A 199 -4.00 21.73 10.87
CA GLN A 199 -3.32 22.85 11.50
C GLN A 199 -3.09 23.99 10.51
N GLN A 200 -2.68 23.70 9.28
CA GLN A 200 -2.51 24.69 8.23
C GLN A 200 -3.84 25.36 7.85
N GLN A 201 -4.94 24.60 7.81
CA GLN A 201 -6.27 25.12 7.55
C GLN A 201 -6.77 26.03 8.69
N GLN A 202 -6.52 25.65 9.95
CA GLN A 202 -6.83 26.49 11.11
C GLN A 202 -6.02 27.79 11.09
N GLN A 203 -4.72 27.74 10.77
CA GLN A 203 -3.89 28.94 10.62
C GLN A 203 -4.40 29.86 9.50
N GLN A 204 -4.80 29.29 8.36
CA GLN A 204 -5.40 30.07 7.27
C GLN A 204 -6.72 30.73 7.68
N GLN A 205 -7.60 30.04 8.41
CA GLN A 205 -8.84 30.62 8.92
C GLN A 205 -8.60 31.75 9.92
N GLN A 206 -7.61 31.59 10.82
CA GLN A 206 -7.22 32.66 11.75
C GLN A 206 -6.70 33.88 11.01
N MET A 207 -5.82 33.69 10.02
CA MET A 207 -5.30 34.78 9.18
C MET A 207 -6.42 35.49 8.41
N TRP A 208 -7.37 34.74 7.84
CA TRP A 208 -8.53 35.30 7.15
C TRP A 208 -9.41 36.13 8.08
N GLY A 209 -9.74 35.62 9.27
CA GLY A 209 -10.54 36.35 10.27
C GLY A 209 -9.87 37.63 10.80
N MET A 210 -8.53 37.71 10.79
CA MET A 210 -7.81 38.94 11.13
C MET A 210 -7.93 40.01 10.02
N GLN A 211 -8.05 39.61 8.75
CA GLN A 211 -8.21 40.53 7.63
C GLN A 211 -9.61 41.17 7.60
N GLU A 212 -10.64 40.44 7.99
CA GLU A 212 -12.02 40.95 8.04
C GLU A 212 -12.28 41.91 9.21
N ASN A 213 -11.39 41.95 10.21
CA ASN A 213 -11.50 42.84 11.38
C ASN A 213 -10.45 43.97 11.36
N TRP A 214 -9.89 44.28 10.18
CA TRP A 214 -8.93 45.37 9.99
C TRP A 214 -9.62 46.73 10.17
N PRO A 215 -9.18 47.60 11.08
CA PRO A 215 -9.77 48.92 11.22
C PRO A 215 -9.54 49.70 9.92
N LEU A 216 -10.62 50.25 9.33
CA LEU A 216 -10.54 51.14 8.17
C LEU A 216 -9.81 52.43 8.56
N LEU A 217 -8.48 52.40 8.58
CA LEU A 217 -7.66 53.59 8.58
C LEU A 217 -7.76 54.18 7.17
N LEU A 218 -8.70 55.10 7.02
CA LEU A 218 -8.73 56.05 5.90
C LEU A 218 -7.36 56.70 5.79
N PRO A 219 -6.70 56.68 4.62
CA PRO A 219 -5.42 57.36 4.44
C PRO A 219 -5.62 58.86 4.68
N SER A 220 -4.89 59.40 5.65
CA SER A 220 -4.79 60.85 5.84
C SER A 220 -4.03 61.42 4.64
N GLU A 221 -4.55 62.51 4.11
CA GLU A 221 -3.97 63.31 3.03
C GLU A 221 -2.51 63.68 3.36
N GLU A 222 -1.55 63.10 2.66
CA GLU A 222 -0.23 63.72 2.48
C GLU A 222 -0.17 64.31 1.08
N LEU A 223 -0.44 65.61 1.02
CA LEU A 223 -0.32 66.43 -0.18
C LEU A 223 1.16 66.57 -0.57
N ASP A 224 1.42 65.99 -1.74
CA ASP A 224 2.50 66.23 -2.70
C ASP A 224 3.27 67.55 -2.54
N ASN A 225 4.60 67.44 -2.35
CA ASN A 225 5.57 68.50 -2.61
C ASN A 225 6.99 67.90 -2.72
N ASN A 226 7.32 67.34 -3.88
CA ASN A 226 8.65 67.49 -4.50
C ASN A 226 8.73 66.71 -5.82
N ASP A 227 8.37 67.38 -6.93
CA ASP A 227 8.68 66.94 -8.29
C ASP A 227 9.85 67.78 -8.85
N PRO A 228 11.04 67.19 -9.03
CA PRO A 228 12.14 67.85 -9.71
C PRO A 228 12.59 67.07 -10.95
N LYS A 229 11.79 67.03 -12.03
CA LYS A 229 12.28 66.65 -13.37
C LYS A 229 11.93 67.67 -14.46
N LYS A 230 12.81 68.66 -14.50
CA LYS A 230 13.14 69.56 -15.61
C LYS A 230 13.48 68.77 -16.90
N THR A 231 12.92 69.25 -18.01
CA THR A 231 13.52 69.42 -19.36
C THR A 231 14.09 68.22 -20.13
N MET A 232 13.55 67.96 -21.33
CA MET A 232 14.25 68.12 -22.63
C MET A 232 13.51 67.42 -23.79
N ARG A 233 13.13 68.21 -24.82
CA ARG A 233 13.29 68.03 -26.29
C ARG A 233 12.07 68.42 -27.12
N GLU A 234 12.20 69.60 -27.73
CA GLU A 234 11.57 69.98 -29.01
C GLU A 234 12.40 69.41 -30.19
N ASN A 235 11.74 69.32 -31.35
CA ASN A 235 12.20 69.03 -32.73
C ASN A 235 11.76 67.66 -33.29
N GLU A 236 10.56 67.62 -33.87
CA GLU A 236 10.29 67.53 -35.32
C GLU A 236 8.78 67.61 -35.60
#